data_AF-A0A7X7QFU3-F1
#
_entry.id   AF-A0A7X7QFU3-F1
#
_cell.length_a   1.000
_cell.length_b   1.000
_cell.length_c   1.000
_cell.angle_alpha   90.00
_cell.angle_beta   90.00
_cell.angle_gamma   90.00
#
_symmetry.space_group_name_H-M   'P 1'
#
loop_
_entity.id
_entity.type
_entity.pdbx_description
1 polymer ?
#
loop_
_entity_poly.entity_id
_entity_poly.type
_entity_poly.pdbx_seq_one_letter_code
_entity_poly.pdbx_strand_id
1 'polypeptide(L)'
;MNKTRILPDYNMYPPELLSGIAHLADRNADRVAEFLLGTRRFTNPICLPPAVILELSAVMQLRFWEHIGLLKNIKTNLPTTRQAARDMAQRIRMKKAVFAGPNSTPLLILVLSAWITNFAWQGLELLQADIVLANSDDDEKEFAEMFADFIWNARQSISSTVTTESN
;
A
#
# COMPACT_ATOMS: atom_id res chain seq x y z
N MET A 1 4.10 -35.13 -13.63
CA MET A 1 5.14 -34.88 -12.61
C MET A 1 4.60 -33.84 -11.63
N ASN A 2 4.14 -34.27 -10.45
CA ASN A 2 3.70 -33.38 -9.38
C ASN A 2 4.94 -32.73 -8.75
N LYS A 3 5.17 -31.44 -9.02
CA LYS A 3 6.12 -30.65 -8.23
C LYS A 3 5.49 -30.45 -6.86
N THR A 4 6.02 -31.14 -5.85
CA THR A 4 5.69 -30.89 -4.45
C THR A 4 5.92 -29.41 -4.19
N ARG A 5 4.83 -28.66 -4.00
CA ARG A 5 4.87 -27.24 -3.69
C ARG A 5 5.41 -27.17 -2.26
N ILE A 6 6.72 -26.97 -2.12
CA ILE A 6 7.35 -26.70 -0.82
C ILE A 6 6.71 -25.39 -0.35
N LEU A 7 5.83 -25.49 0.65
CA LEU A 7 5.27 -24.32 1.28
C LEU A 7 6.41 -23.62 2.03
N PRO A 8 6.48 -22.29 2.00
CA PRO A 8 7.43 -21.55 2.83
C PRO A 8 7.26 -21.98 4.29
N ASP A 9 8.36 -22.15 5.02
CA ASP A 9 8.30 -22.30 6.47
C ASP A 9 7.92 -20.94 7.08
N TYR A 10 6.63 -20.73 7.29
CA TYR A 10 6.09 -19.48 7.81
C TYR A 10 6.57 -19.17 9.24
N ASN A 11 7.12 -20.15 9.95
CA ASN A 11 7.67 -19.94 11.30
C ASN A 11 8.95 -19.09 11.30
N MET A 12 9.55 -18.83 10.12
CA MET A 12 10.73 -17.98 9.99
C MET A 12 10.40 -16.48 10.00
N TYR A 13 9.13 -16.09 9.82
CA TYR A 13 8.70 -14.69 9.79
C TYR A 13 8.04 -14.28 11.11
N PRO A 14 8.22 -13.03 11.55
CA PRO A 14 7.49 -12.51 12.71
C PRO A 14 5.97 -12.61 12.48
N PRO A 15 5.17 -13.07 13.47
CA PRO A 15 3.71 -13.19 13.30
C PRO A 15 3.05 -11.85 12.95
N GLU A 16 3.65 -10.75 13.37
CA GLU A 16 3.21 -9.38 13.08
C GLU A 16 3.31 -9.07 11.58
N LEU A 17 4.39 -9.55 10.93
CA LEU A 17 4.56 -9.41 9.48
C LEU A 17 3.48 -10.19 8.74
N LEU A 18 3.19 -11.43 9.16
CA LEU A 18 2.19 -12.27 8.52
C LEU A 18 0.79 -11.65 8.63
N SER A 19 0.44 -11.13 9.80
CA SER A 19 -0.83 -10.41 10.02
C SER A 19 -0.90 -9.17 9.12
N GLY A 20 0.16 -8.35 9.10
CA GLY A 20 0.22 -7.16 8.26
C GLY A 20 0.10 -7.46 6.76
N ILE A 21 0.71 -8.53 6.27
CA ILE A 21 0.57 -9.00 4.88
C ILE A 21 -0.88 -9.43 4.60
N ALA A 22 -1.53 -10.13 5.53
CA ALA A 22 -2.93 -10.53 5.36
C ALA A 22 -3.86 -9.31 5.26
N HIS A 23 -3.69 -8.32 6.13
CA HIS A 23 -4.45 -7.06 6.07
C HIS A 23 -4.17 -6.26 4.79
N LEU A 24 -2.90 -6.21 4.36
CA LEU A 24 -2.53 -5.58 3.10
C LEU A 24 -3.21 -6.27 1.91
N ALA A 25 -3.26 -7.60 1.91
CA ALA A 25 -3.91 -8.38 0.87
C ALA A 25 -5.42 -8.11 0.82
N ASP A 26 -6.08 -8.02 1.99
CA ASP A 26 -7.51 -7.74 2.13
C ASP A 26 -7.87 -6.36 1.55
N ARG A 27 -7.19 -5.29 2.01
CA ARG A 27 -7.40 -3.93 1.47
C ARG A 27 -7.13 -3.84 -0.03
N ASN A 28 -6.17 -4.62 -0.51
CA ASN A 28 -5.86 -4.65 -1.94
C ASN A 28 -6.91 -5.42 -2.75
N ALA A 29 -7.53 -6.46 -2.18
CA ALA A 29 -8.66 -7.13 -2.79
C ALA A 29 -9.85 -6.16 -2.94
N ASP A 30 -10.15 -5.35 -1.92
CA ASP A 30 -11.19 -4.33 -1.98
C ASP A 30 -10.95 -3.31 -3.08
N ARG A 31 -9.73 -2.73 -3.14
CA ARG A 31 -9.38 -1.76 -4.20
C ARG A 31 -9.47 -2.36 -5.60
N VAL A 32 -9.09 -3.62 -5.76
CA VAL A 32 -9.23 -4.34 -7.02
C VAL A 32 -10.71 -4.53 -7.36
N ALA A 33 -11.55 -4.91 -6.40
CA ALA A 33 -12.98 -5.07 -6.59
C ALA A 33 -13.63 -3.74 -6.99
N GLU A 34 -13.36 -2.65 -6.27
CA GLU A 34 -13.83 -1.30 -6.59
C GLU A 34 -13.43 -0.88 -8.00
N PHE A 35 -12.17 -1.10 -8.38
CA PHE A 35 -11.68 -0.79 -9.71
C PHE A 35 -12.44 -1.59 -10.78
N LEU A 36 -12.58 -2.90 -10.62
CA LEU A 36 -13.26 -3.75 -11.58
C LEU A 36 -14.75 -3.39 -11.72
N LEU A 37 -15.44 -3.14 -10.61
CA LEU A 37 -16.83 -2.68 -10.60
C LEU A 37 -16.99 -1.31 -11.27
N GLY A 38 -16.06 -0.39 -11.01
CA GLY A 38 -16.06 0.96 -11.58
C GLY A 38 -15.87 0.99 -13.10
N THR A 39 -15.20 -0.01 -13.69
CA THR A 39 -14.96 -0.01 -15.14
C THR A 39 -16.22 -0.22 -15.99
N ARG A 40 -17.31 -0.81 -15.44
CA ARG A 40 -18.61 -1.09 -16.10
C ARG A 40 -18.50 -1.68 -17.53
N ARG A 41 -17.36 -2.27 -17.87
CA ARG A 41 -17.03 -2.72 -19.24
C ARG A 41 -17.19 -4.21 -19.45
N PHE A 42 -17.41 -4.97 -18.38
CA PHE A 42 -17.60 -6.40 -18.44
C PHE A 42 -19.09 -6.71 -18.41
N THR A 43 -19.67 -6.92 -19.59
CA THR A 43 -21.07 -7.36 -19.72
C THR A 43 -21.23 -8.86 -19.48
N ASN A 44 -20.12 -9.62 -19.52
CA ASN A 44 -20.05 -11.06 -19.27
C ASN A 44 -19.00 -11.37 -18.21
N PRO A 45 -19.15 -12.49 -17.44
CA PRO A 45 -18.13 -12.95 -16.52
C PRO A 45 -16.79 -13.15 -17.23
N ILE A 46 -15.73 -12.55 -16.69
CA ILE A 46 -14.36 -12.71 -17.21
C ILE A 46 -13.51 -13.49 -16.20
N CYS A 47 -12.84 -14.54 -16.66
CA CYS A 47 -11.85 -15.25 -15.85
C CYS A 47 -10.46 -14.64 -16.09
N LEU A 48 -9.98 -13.88 -15.10
CA LEU A 48 -8.61 -13.36 -15.10
C LEU A 48 -7.66 -14.38 -14.45
N PRO A 49 -6.44 -14.58 -14.99
CA PRO A 49 -5.42 -15.35 -14.30
C PRO A 49 -5.10 -14.72 -12.92
N PRO A 50 -4.87 -15.52 -11.86
CA PRO A 50 -4.57 -14.99 -10.53
C PRO A 50 -3.40 -14.00 -10.52
N ALA A 51 -2.35 -14.26 -11.29
CA ALA A 51 -1.21 -13.35 -11.40
C ALA A 51 -1.56 -11.98 -12.02
N VAL A 52 -2.59 -11.91 -12.88
CA VAL A 52 -3.09 -10.62 -13.39
C VAL A 52 -3.79 -9.86 -12.27
N ILE A 53 -4.56 -10.54 -11.41
CA ILE A 53 -5.24 -9.92 -10.26
C ILE A 53 -4.20 -9.38 -9.26
N LEU A 54 -3.15 -10.16 -8.99
CA LEU A 54 -2.05 -9.77 -8.11
C LEU A 54 -1.22 -8.60 -8.65
N GLU A 55 -1.02 -8.50 -9.97
CA GLU A 55 -0.38 -7.33 -10.57
C GLU A 55 -1.29 -6.11 -10.53
N LEU A 56 -2.59 -6.30 -10.77
CA LEU A 56 -3.57 -5.21 -10.67
C LEU A 56 -3.62 -4.66 -9.24
N SER A 57 -3.55 -5.53 -8.24
CA SER A 57 -3.52 -5.14 -6.83
C SER A 57 -2.30 -4.28 -6.51
N ALA A 58 -1.13 -4.61 -7.08
CA ALA A 58 0.07 -3.79 -6.96
C ALA A 58 -0.09 -2.41 -7.64
N VAL A 59 -0.74 -2.34 -8.81
CA VAL A 59 -1.06 -1.05 -9.46
C VAL A 59 -2.02 -0.23 -8.60
N MET A 60 -3.03 -0.85 -7.99
CA MET A 60 -3.98 -0.14 -7.12
C MET A 60 -3.32 0.37 -5.84
N GLN A 61 -2.38 -0.41 -5.27
CA GLN A 61 -1.59 0.01 -4.13
C GLN A 61 -0.71 1.23 -4.47
N LEU A 62 -0.05 1.23 -5.64
CA LEU A 62 0.71 2.38 -6.12
C LEU A 62 -0.18 3.61 -6.33
N ARG A 63 -1.38 3.42 -6.89
CA ARG A 63 -2.36 4.51 -7.08
C ARG A 63 -2.73 5.16 -5.74
N PHE A 64 -2.98 4.32 -4.74
CA PHE A 64 -3.29 4.80 -3.40
C PHE A 64 -2.12 5.59 -2.82
N TRP A 65 -0.90 5.04 -2.86
CA TRP A 65 0.30 5.72 -2.37
C TRP A 65 0.60 7.03 -3.10
N GLU A 66 0.44 7.10 -4.42
CA GLU A 66 0.58 8.35 -5.16
C GLU A 66 -0.48 9.38 -4.78
N HIS A 67 -1.73 8.94 -4.63
CA HIS A 67 -2.84 9.84 -4.32
C HIS A 67 -2.65 10.54 -2.98
N ILE A 68 -2.14 9.83 -1.98
CA ILE A 68 -1.82 10.39 -0.65
C ILE A 68 -0.43 11.02 -0.58
N GLY A 69 0.30 11.11 -1.70
CA GLY A 69 1.62 11.75 -1.78
C GLY A 69 2.78 10.93 -1.20
N LEU A 70 2.56 9.66 -0.84
CA LEU A 70 3.51 8.85 -0.10
C LEU A 70 4.75 8.45 -0.91
N LEU A 71 4.61 8.25 -2.22
CA LEU A 71 5.75 7.89 -3.08
C LEU A 71 6.88 8.93 -3.07
N LYS A 72 6.59 10.20 -2.71
CA LYS A 72 7.61 11.25 -2.61
C LYS A 72 8.49 11.09 -1.36
N ASN A 73 7.95 10.46 -0.33
CA ASN A 73 8.61 10.35 0.98
C ASN A 73 9.31 9.00 1.15
N ILE A 74 8.90 7.98 0.40
CA ILE A 74 9.53 6.67 0.42
C ILE A 74 10.68 6.64 -0.60
N LYS A 75 11.93 6.49 -0.13
CA LYS A 75 13.12 6.31 -0.99
C LYS A 75 13.08 4.95 -1.70
N THR A 76 12.29 4.83 -2.76
CA THR A 76 12.14 3.59 -3.55
C THR A 76 12.23 3.84 -5.05
N ASN A 77 12.67 2.81 -5.78
CA ASN A 77 12.67 2.80 -7.25
C ASN A 77 11.31 2.33 -7.83
N LEU A 78 10.21 2.63 -7.15
CA LEU A 78 8.88 2.23 -7.61
C LEU A 78 8.48 3.03 -8.84
N PRO A 79 7.84 2.40 -9.84
CA PRO A 79 7.28 3.12 -10.97
C PRO A 79 6.08 3.97 -10.53
N THR A 80 5.75 4.99 -11.32
CA THR A 80 4.48 5.70 -11.14
C THR A 80 3.29 4.80 -11.45
N THR A 81 2.10 5.11 -10.94
CA THR A 81 0.87 4.33 -11.24
C THR A 81 0.62 4.28 -12.74
N ARG A 82 0.82 5.40 -13.43
CA ARG A 82 0.65 5.49 -14.88
C ARG A 82 1.63 4.56 -15.62
N GLN A 83 2.88 4.51 -15.17
CA GLN A 83 3.89 3.63 -15.74
C GLN A 83 3.55 2.15 -15.49
N ALA A 84 3.25 1.81 -14.23
CA ALA A 84 2.87 0.46 -13.83
C ALA A 84 1.64 -0.06 -14.59
N ALA A 85 0.59 0.76 -14.70
CA ALA A 85 -0.62 0.40 -15.45
C ALA A 85 -0.34 0.19 -16.95
N ARG A 86 0.50 1.04 -17.55
CA ARG A 86 0.92 0.89 -18.96
C ARG A 86 1.67 -0.42 -19.18
N ASP A 87 2.63 -0.72 -18.33
CA ASP A 87 3.50 -1.89 -18.46
C ASP A 87 2.69 -3.17 -18.22
N MET A 88 1.79 -3.16 -17.25
CA MET A 88 0.83 -4.24 -17.04
C MET A 88 -0.07 -4.46 -18.26
N ALA A 89 -0.65 -3.39 -18.82
CA ALA A 89 -1.49 -3.49 -20.02
C ALA A 89 -0.71 -4.04 -21.23
N GLN A 90 0.56 -3.65 -21.39
CA GLN A 90 1.44 -4.18 -22.43
C GLN A 90 1.70 -5.68 -22.23
N ARG A 91 1.97 -6.13 -21.00
CA ARG A 91 2.16 -7.55 -20.66
C ARG A 91 0.90 -8.39 -20.92
N ILE A 92 -0.28 -7.85 -20.61
CA ILE A 92 -1.56 -8.51 -20.91
C ILE A 92 -1.72 -8.70 -22.43
N ARG A 93 -1.36 -7.70 -23.24
CA ARG A 93 -1.43 -7.77 -24.72
C ARG A 93 -0.46 -8.79 -25.31
N MET A 94 0.71 -8.98 -24.70
CA MET A 94 1.74 -9.94 -25.13
C MET A 94 1.38 -11.43 -24.88
N LYS A 95 0.14 -11.72 -24.47
CA LYS A 95 -0.49 -13.03 -24.21
C LYS A 95 -0.18 -13.67 -22.84
N LYS A 96 -1.11 -14.54 -22.42
CA LYS A 96 -1.21 -15.19 -21.09
C LYS A 96 0.05 -15.91 -20.59
N ALA A 97 0.95 -16.34 -21.47
CA ALA A 97 2.17 -17.07 -21.07
C ALA A 97 3.09 -16.25 -20.15
N VAL A 98 3.06 -14.92 -20.26
CA VAL A 98 3.83 -14.00 -19.40
C VAL A 98 3.43 -14.11 -17.91
N PHE A 99 2.23 -14.62 -17.63
CA PHE A 99 1.71 -14.78 -16.28
C PHE A 99 1.76 -16.22 -15.77
N ALA A 100 2.36 -17.16 -16.52
CA ALA A 100 2.39 -18.59 -16.18
C ALA A 100 3.66 -19.03 -15.42
N GLY A 101 4.53 -18.11 -15.02
CA GLY A 101 5.83 -18.40 -14.39
C GLY A 101 5.98 -17.89 -12.95
N PRO A 102 7.07 -18.27 -12.27
CA PRO A 102 7.41 -17.80 -10.93
C PRO A 102 7.60 -16.27 -10.86
N ASN A 103 7.99 -15.65 -11.98
CA ASN A 103 8.15 -14.19 -12.11
C ASN A 103 6.93 -13.55 -12.79
N SER A 104 5.73 -14.07 -12.53
CA SER A 104 4.49 -13.57 -13.14
C SER A 104 4.00 -12.26 -12.53
N THR A 105 4.49 -11.89 -11.34
CA THR A 105 4.05 -10.69 -10.60
C THR A 105 5.22 -9.80 -10.12
N PRO A 106 6.14 -9.37 -10.99
CA PRO A 106 7.29 -8.54 -10.61
C PRO A 106 6.90 -7.24 -9.91
N LEU A 107 5.80 -6.58 -10.30
CA LEU A 107 5.38 -5.34 -9.66
C LEU A 107 4.93 -5.57 -8.21
N LEU A 108 4.20 -6.65 -7.98
CA LEU A 108 3.76 -7.01 -6.62
C LEU A 108 4.95 -7.23 -5.70
N ILE A 109 6.01 -7.88 -6.18
CA ILE A 109 7.22 -8.12 -5.39
C ILE A 109 7.87 -6.79 -5.01
N LEU A 110 7.98 -5.84 -5.94
CA LEU A 110 8.56 -4.51 -5.67
C LEU A 110 7.71 -3.72 -4.67
N VAL A 111 6.39 -3.70 -4.85
CA VAL A 111 5.45 -3.01 -3.96
C VAL A 111 5.48 -3.63 -2.57
N LEU A 112 5.46 -4.96 -2.47
CA LEU A 112 5.53 -5.66 -1.18
C LEU A 112 6.87 -5.41 -0.49
N SER A 113 7.98 -5.46 -1.22
CA SER A 113 9.30 -5.13 -0.67
C SER A 113 9.35 -3.70 -0.13
N ALA A 114 8.81 -2.73 -0.87
CA ALA A 114 8.74 -1.35 -0.41
C ALA A 114 7.86 -1.21 0.84
N TRP A 115 6.73 -1.93 0.90
CA TRP A 115 5.85 -1.94 2.05
C TRP A 115 6.56 -2.53 3.29
N ILE A 116 7.17 -3.71 3.14
CA ILE A 116 7.89 -4.38 4.23
C ILE A 116 8.99 -3.48 4.80
N THR A 117 9.75 -2.79 3.93
CA THR A 117 10.90 -1.98 4.35
C THR A 117 10.52 -0.63 4.96
N ASN A 118 9.39 -0.01 4.58
CA ASN A 118 9.12 1.40 4.90
C ASN A 118 7.88 1.62 5.77
N PHE A 119 7.13 0.58 6.11
CA PHE A 119 5.87 0.71 6.85
C PHE A 119 5.92 -0.07 8.16
N ALA A 120 5.24 0.46 9.17
CA ALA A 120 5.01 -0.25 10.41
C ALA A 120 3.86 -1.23 10.22
N TRP A 121 4.14 -2.54 10.24
CA TRP A 121 3.15 -3.57 9.91
C TRP A 121 1.97 -3.62 10.90
N GLN A 122 2.21 -3.23 12.16
CA GLN A 122 1.19 -3.07 13.20
C GLN A 122 0.78 -1.63 13.46
N GLY A 123 1.35 -0.68 12.71
CA GLY A 123 1.17 0.74 12.98
C GLY A 123 -0.30 1.16 12.93
N LEU A 124 -1.11 0.59 12.03
CA LEU A 124 -2.53 0.93 12.01
C LEU A 124 -3.29 0.41 13.24
N GLU A 125 -3.04 -0.84 13.65
CA GLU A 125 -3.77 -1.42 14.77
C GLU A 125 -3.37 -0.79 16.10
N LEU A 126 -2.08 -0.52 16.29
CA LEU A 126 -1.54 -0.04 17.55
C LEU A 126 -1.53 1.49 17.66
N LEU A 127 -1.25 2.18 16.56
CA LEU A 127 -0.95 3.62 16.55
C LEU A 127 -1.90 4.42 15.64
N GLN A 128 -2.84 3.74 14.96
CA GLN A 128 -3.63 4.32 13.86
C GLN A 128 -2.76 5.04 12.80
N ALA A 129 -1.50 4.63 12.66
CA ALA A 129 -0.50 5.26 11.82
C ALA A 129 0.19 4.22 10.92
N ASP A 130 0.03 4.33 9.60
CA ASP A 130 0.59 3.36 8.65
C ASP A 130 2.08 3.60 8.30
N ILE A 131 2.61 4.81 8.56
CA ILE A 131 3.90 5.26 8.02
C ILE A 131 4.86 5.60 9.17
N VAL A 132 6.06 5.05 9.12
CA VAL A 132 7.18 5.50 9.95
C VAL A 132 7.78 6.73 9.27
N LEU A 133 7.57 7.91 9.85
CA LEU A 133 8.29 9.11 9.46
C LEU A 133 9.70 8.98 10.07
N ALA A 134 10.65 8.54 9.24
CA ALA A 134 12.10 8.45 9.45
C ALA A 134 12.65 8.42 10.89
N ASN A 135 13.36 7.33 11.22
CA ASN A 135 14.38 7.34 12.27
C ASN A 135 15.59 8.15 11.79
N SER A 136 15.63 9.45 12.05
CA SER A 136 16.91 10.06 12.34
C SER A 136 16.80 10.73 13.70
N ASP A 137 17.79 10.48 14.57
CA ASP A 137 17.81 11.05 15.94
C ASP A 137 17.75 12.59 15.91
N ASP A 138 18.10 13.20 14.77
CA ASP A 138 18.00 14.64 14.52
C ASP A 138 16.56 15.09 14.16
N ASP A 139 15.77 14.24 13.47
CA ASP A 139 14.40 14.57 13.02
C ASP A 139 13.36 14.49 14.15
N GLU A 140 13.56 13.67 15.19
CA GLU A 140 12.58 13.54 16.28
C GLU A 140 12.46 14.86 17.07
N LYS A 141 13.59 15.51 17.35
CA LYS A 141 13.61 16.79 18.06
C LYS A 141 12.99 17.91 17.21
N GLU A 142 13.34 17.98 15.93
CA GLU A 142 12.79 18.99 15.02
C GLU A 142 11.28 18.79 14.82
N PHE A 143 10.82 17.54 14.70
CA PHE A 143 9.40 17.21 14.65
C PHE A 143 8.68 17.59 15.95
N ALA A 144 9.25 17.26 17.11
CA ALA A 144 8.67 17.61 18.41
C ALA A 144 8.55 19.12 18.59
N GLU A 145 9.57 19.89 18.20
CA GLU A 145 9.56 21.35 18.25
C GLU A 145 8.50 21.93 17.29
N MET A 146 8.47 21.47 16.03
CA MET A 146 7.46 21.88 15.06
C MET A 146 6.03 21.57 15.53
N PHE A 147 5.81 20.38 16.11
CA PHE A 147 4.50 19.98 16.61
C PHE A 147 4.09 20.78 17.85
N ALA A 148 5.03 21.05 18.76
CA ALA A 148 4.82 21.93 19.89
C ALA A 148 4.43 23.34 19.44
N ASP A 149 5.14 23.92 18.47
CA ASP A 149 4.82 25.23 17.89
C ASP A 149 3.44 25.25 17.23
N PHE A 150 3.09 24.20 16.50
CA PHE A 150 1.76 24.05 15.90
C PHE A 150 0.66 24.07 16.97
N ILE A 151 0.76 23.23 18.00
CA ILE A 151 -0.23 23.18 19.09
C ILE A 151 -0.29 24.52 19.82
N TRP A 152 0.87 25.12 20.11
CA TRP A 152 0.96 26.38 20.83
C TRP A 152 0.28 27.52 20.06
N ASN A 153 0.47 27.59 18.75
CA ASN A 153 -0.19 28.58 17.90
C ASN A 153 -1.69 28.30 17.73
N ALA A 154 -2.09 27.02 17.68
CA ALA A 154 -3.49 26.62 17.58
C ALA A 154 -4.30 26.87 18.88
N ARG A 155 -3.65 27.05 20.04
CA ARG A 155 -4.34 27.19 21.35
C ARG A 155 -5.38 28.31 21.40
N GLN A 156 -5.12 29.40 20.69
CA GLN A 156 -6.01 30.56 20.66
C GLN A 156 -7.30 30.28 19.87
N SER A 157 -7.21 29.43 18.84
CA SER A 157 -8.35 29.03 18.01
C SER A 157 -9.24 27.98 18.69
N ILE A 158 -8.70 27.22 19.64
CA ILE A 158 -9.46 26.21 20.41
C ILE A 158 -10.21 26.86 21.58
N SER A 159 -9.64 27.92 22.17
CA SER A 159 -10.27 28.61 23.31
C SER A 159 -11.53 29.39 22.91
N SER A 160 -11.61 29.85 21.66
CA SER A 160 -12.76 30.61 21.15
C SER A 160 -13.98 29.73 20.80
N THR A 161 -13.79 28.47 20.42
CA THR A 161 -14.89 27.55 20.12
C THR A 161 -15.62 27.06 21.38
N VAL A 162 -14.92 26.92 22.51
CA VAL A 162 -15.54 26.48 23.79
C VAL A 162 -16.46 27.53 24.41
N THR A 163 -16.30 28.81 24.08
CA THR A 163 -17.07 29.90 24.72
C THR A 163 -18.41 30.19 24.01
N THR A 164 -18.66 29.60 22.84
CA THR A 164 -19.79 29.99 21.98
C THR A 164 -21.08 29.17 22.21
N GLU A 165 -21.05 28.13 23.06
CA GLU A 165 -22.23 27.27 23.34
C GLU A 165 -22.97 27.61 24.65
N SER A 166 -22.69 28.75 25.29
CA SER A 166 -23.32 29.16 26.56
C SER A 166 -24.29 30.34 26.43
N ASN A 167 -25.12 30.38 25.38
CA ASN A 167 -26.25 31.33 25.26
C ASN A 167 -27.53 30.61 24.81
#